data_AF-A0A382JMK2-F1
#
_entry.id   AF-A0A382JMK2-F1
#
_cell.length_a   1.000
_cell.length_b   1.000
_cell.length_c   1.000
_cell.angle_alpha   90.00
_cell.angle_beta   90.00
_cell.angle_gamma   90.00
#
_symmetry.space_group_name_H-M   'P 1'
#
loop_
_entity.id
_entity.type
_entity.pdbx_description
1 polymer ?
#
loop_
_entity_poly.entity_id
_entity_poly.type
_entity_poly.pdbx_seq_one_letter_code
_entity_poly.pdbx_strand_id
1 'polypeptide(L)'
;SCPDVCLIISANLDYAYQGLDVEDSDHIVFVSVTIDPARDTISHLAGWTEQMGYEWYHLTGPTSALQDTYRSWNVLVDNEHINASQPPEDGTNRIAVLYPDNTTFQYDGVGTGLNGDDFVVQVFNDSNISYDMTEGVIGDWHSDGEWSWVLHVWDIEDEAWIEAQEDISMLVLDDDSHLAWAASNADIGNLPPGVDCNGHGWVMGSGGAAHCMCDEGFERPEGDWLSCFSEGTAGSDLDNDTDPHEESLGLYEVGHSTVTFILDNQMRKRVAYSGINWSPDDLLHDVQALADE
;
A
#
# COMPACT_ATOMS: atom_id res chain seq x y z
N SER A 1 -1.05 -6.31 -9.34
CA SER A 1 -0.67 -7.41 -10.27
C SER A 1 -0.99 -8.77 -9.68
N CYS A 2 -2.05 -9.43 -10.14
CA CYS A 2 -2.37 -10.80 -9.73
C CYS A 2 -1.62 -11.79 -10.64
N PRO A 3 -0.77 -12.67 -10.10
CA PRO A 3 0.14 -13.47 -10.90
C PRO A 3 -0.56 -14.54 -11.75
N ASP A 4 -1.68 -15.12 -11.28
CA ASP A 4 -2.26 -16.31 -11.92
C ASP A 4 -3.77 -16.19 -12.18
N VAL A 5 -4.56 -15.93 -11.13
CA VAL A 5 -6.02 -16.08 -11.17
C VAL A 5 -6.68 -15.09 -12.13
N CYS A 6 -6.28 -13.82 -12.10
CA CYS A 6 -6.84 -12.80 -12.99
C CYS A 6 -6.48 -13.05 -14.45
N LEU A 7 -5.29 -13.59 -14.73
CA LEU A 7 -4.86 -13.92 -16.10
C LEU A 7 -5.73 -15.04 -16.67
N ILE A 8 -5.97 -16.10 -15.89
CA ILE A 8 -6.83 -17.23 -16.31
C ILE A 8 -8.26 -16.75 -16.55
N ILE A 9 -8.83 -15.99 -15.61
CA ILE A 9 -10.20 -15.47 -15.75
C ILE A 9 -10.31 -14.55 -16.96
N SER A 10 -9.35 -13.64 -17.17
CA SER A 10 -9.38 -12.71 -18.31
C SER A 10 -9.25 -13.43 -19.64
N ALA A 11 -8.38 -14.45 -19.75
CA ALA A 11 -8.27 -15.28 -20.93
C ALA A 11 -9.57 -16.08 -21.21
N ASN A 12 -10.21 -16.60 -20.16
CA ASN A 12 -11.49 -17.29 -20.30
C ASN A 12 -12.62 -16.35 -20.74
N LEU A 13 -12.64 -15.11 -20.23
CA LEU A 13 -13.59 -14.07 -20.65
C LEU A 13 -13.37 -13.67 -22.10
N ASP A 14 -12.12 -13.48 -22.53
CA ASP A 14 -11.76 -13.19 -23.91
C ASP A 14 -12.18 -14.31 -24.86
N TYR A 15 -11.95 -15.58 -24.48
CA TYR A 15 -12.44 -16.73 -25.24
C TYR A 15 -13.97 -16.70 -25.42
N ALA A 16 -14.71 -16.45 -24.33
CA ALA A 16 -16.17 -16.37 -24.40
C ALA A 16 -16.61 -15.18 -25.26
N TYR A 17 -15.94 -14.02 -25.15
CA TYR A 17 -16.24 -12.84 -25.94
C TYR A 17 -16.04 -13.09 -27.44
N GLN A 18 -14.95 -13.73 -27.83
CA GLN A 18 -14.66 -14.09 -29.22
C GLN A 18 -15.62 -15.15 -29.79
N GLY A 19 -16.27 -15.93 -28.92
CA GLY A 19 -17.25 -16.95 -29.28
C GLY A 19 -18.67 -16.42 -29.48
N LEU A 20 -18.95 -15.15 -29.17
CA LEU A 20 -20.26 -14.54 -29.38
C LEU A 20 -20.55 -14.35 -30.87
N ASP A 21 -21.80 -14.61 -31.27
CA ASP A 21 -22.25 -14.31 -32.61
C ASP A 21 -22.32 -12.78 -32.81
N VAL A 22 -22.08 -12.32 -34.04
CA VAL A 22 -21.97 -10.88 -34.39
C VAL A 22 -23.24 -10.10 -34.07
N GLU A 23 -24.41 -10.74 -34.05
CA GLU A 23 -25.67 -10.10 -33.65
C GLU A 23 -25.81 -9.95 -32.13
N ASP A 24 -25.21 -10.85 -31.34
CA ASP A 24 -25.26 -10.83 -29.88
C ASP A 24 -24.20 -9.88 -29.28
N SER A 25 -23.06 -9.72 -29.95
CA SER A 25 -21.94 -8.91 -29.46
C SER A 25 -22.30 -7.43 -29.23
N ASP A 26 -23.29 -6.89 -29.96
CA ASP A 26 -23.72 -5.49 -29.83
C ASP A 26 -24.54 -5.22 -28.56
N HIS A 27 -25.04 -6.27 -27.90
CA HIS A 27 -25.93 -6.17 -26.73
C HIS A 27 -25.30 -6.69 -25.43
N ILE A 28 -24.10 -7.27 -25.51
CA ILE A 28 -23.40 -7.85 -24.37
C ILE A 28 -22.22 -6.97 -24.00
N VAL A 29 -22.12 -6.62 -22.71
CA VAL A 29 -21.01 -5.82 -22.18
C VAL A 29 -20.29 -6.59 -21.09
N PHE A 30 -19.00 -6.80 -21.30
CA PHE A 30 -18.11 -7.35 -20.29
C PHE A 30 -17.56 -6.21 -19.44
N VAL A 31 -17.48 -6.44 -18.14
CA VAL A 31 -16.94 -5.48 -17.17
C VAL A 31 -16.11 -6.25 -16.16
N SER A 32 -14.90 -5.77 -15.90
CA SER A 32 -14.10 -6.21 -14.76
C SER A 32 -13.93 -5.05 -13.80
N VAL A 33 -13.90 -5.35 -12.51
CA VAL A 33 -13.69 -4.38 -11.44
C VAL A 33 -12.43 -4.80 -10.70
N THR A 34 -11.46 -3.90 -10.59
CA THR A 34 -10.22 -4.19 -9.86
C THR A 34 -10.52 -4.50 -8.39
N ILE A 35 -9.68 -5.32 -7.77
CA ILE A 35 -9.60 -5.52 -6.31
C ILE A 35 -8.33 -4.92 -5.70
N ASP A 36 -7.47 -4.31 -6.52
CA ASP A 36 -6.18 -3.72 -6.15
C ASP A 36 -6.05 -2.28 -6.72
N PRO A 37 -6.90 -1.34 -6.28
CA PRO A 37 -6.99 0.00 -6.89
C PRO A 37 -5.73 0.85 -6.76
N ALA A 38 -4.82 0.54 -5.81
CA ALA A 38 -3.53 1.24 -5.73
C ALA A 38 -2.61 0.93 -6.92
N ARG A 39 -2.64 -0.30 -7.44
CA ARG A 39 -1.84 -0.69 -8.62
C ARG A 39 -2.60 -0.48 -9.91
N ASP A 40 -3.88 -0.78 -9.89
CA ASP A 40 -4.75 -0.75 -11.07
C ASP A 40 -5.30 0.67 -11.32
N THR A 41 -4.38 1.61 -11.54
CA THR A 41 -4.72 2.98 -11.95
C THR A 41 -5.30 2.98 -13.38
N ILE A 42 -5.94 4.10 -13.77
CA ILE A 42 -6.51 4.24 -15.11
C ILE A 42 -5.45 4.02 -16.20
N SER A 43 -4.26 4.61 -16.03
CA SER A 43 -3.15 4.45 -16.98
C SER A 43 -2.59 3.03 -17.01
N HIS A 44 -2.43 2.41 -15.84
CA HIS A 44 -1.93 1.04 -15.73
C HIS A 44 -2.89 0.05 -16.40
N LEU A 45 -4.18 0.13 -16.08
CA LEU A 45 -5.21 -0.71 -16.70
C LEU A 45 -5.29 -0.49 -18.21
N ALA A 46 -5.26 0.76 -18.69
CA ALA A 46 -5.27 1.05 -20.12
C ALA A 46 -4.09 0.40 -20.86
N GLY A 47 -2.88 0.54 -20.32
CA GLY A 47 -1.68 -0.07 -20.90
C GLY A 47 -1.70 -1.60 -20.86
N TRP A 48 -2.23 -2.19 -19.79
CA TRP A 48 -2.38 -3.64 -19.67
C TRP A 48 -3.42 -4.19 -20.66
N THR A 49 -4.58 -3.55 -20.75
CA THR A 49 -5.66 -3.91 -21.68
C THR A 49 -5.20 -3.84 -23.15
N GLU A 50 -4.45 -2.80 -23.52
CA GLU A 50 -3.86 -2.67 -24.87
C GLU A 50 -2.86 -3.80 -25.17
N GLN A 51 -1.97 -4.12 -24.21
CA GLN A 51 -1.00 -5.20 -24.36
C GLN A 51 -1.64 -6.58 -24.52
N MET A 52 -2.74 -6.83 -23.81
CA MET A 52 -3.45 -8.10 -23.84
C MET A 52 -4.43 -8.22 -25.01
N GLY A 53 -4.79 -7.10 -25.65
CA GLY A 53 -5.76 -7.07 -26.75
C GLY A 53 -7.21 -7.24 -26.28
N TYR A 54 -7.50 -6.88 -25.03
CA TYR A 54 -8.84 -6.95 -24.47
C TYR A 54 -9.65 -5.70 -24.80
N GLU A 55 -10.95 -5.84 -25.09
CA GLU A 55 -11.79 -4.72 -25.53
C GLU A 55 -12.89 -4.32 -24.53
N TRP A 56 -12.95 -4.95 -23.35
CA TRP A 56 -13.99 -4.70 -22.37
C TRP A 56 -13.62 -3.64 -21.32
N TYR A 57 -14.61 -3.20 -20.54
CA TYR A 57 -14.39 -2.14 -19.55
C TYR A 57 -13.68 -2.68 -18.30
N HIS A 58 -12.62 -1.99 -17.89
CA HIS A 58 -11.93 -2.21 -16.62
C HIS A 58 -12.23 -1.03 -15.70
N LEU A 59 -12.93 -1.29 -14.60
CA LEU A 59 -13.35 -0.28 -13.63
C LEU A 59 -12.37 -0.25 -12.45
N THR A 60 -11.90 0.95 -12.14
CA THR A 60 -11.12 1.32 -10.96
C THR A 60 -11.67 2.60 -10.37
N GLY A 61 -11.25 2.98 -9.17
CA GLY A 61 -11.71 4.19 -8.52
C GLY A 61 -11.36 4.26 -7.03
N PRO A 62 -11.94 5.23 -6.31
CA PRO A 62 -11.73 5.38 -4.88
C PRO A 62 -12.13 4.12 -4.13
N THR A 63 -11.31 3.72 -3.16
CA THR A 63 -11.51 2.49 -2.38
C THR A 63 -12.86 2.44 -1.68
N SER A 64 -13.36 3.57 -1.15
CA SER A 64 -14.67 3.63 -0.52
C SER A 64 -15.80 3.22 -1.47
N ALA A 65 -15.75 3.69 -2.72
CA ALA A 65 -16.72 3.32 -3.76
C ALA A 65 -16.58 1.84 -4.17
N LEU A 66 -15.34 1.33 -4.23
CA LEU A 66 -15.07 -0.06 -4.55
C LEU A 66 -15.49 -1.01 -3.41
N GLN A 67 -15.23 -0.66 -2.15
CA GLN A 67 -15.71 -1.41 -0.98
C GLN A 67 -17.23 -1.49 -0.92
N ASP A 68 -17.92 -0.37 -1.16
CA ASP A 68 -19.38 -0.36 -1.27
C ASP A 68 -19.87 -1.25 -2.42
N THR A 69 -19.14 -1.25 -3.53
CA THR A 69 -19.38 -2.16 -4.65
C THR A 69 -19.21 -3.62 -4.18
N TYR A 70 -18.07 -4.04 -3.67
CA TYR A 70 -17.84 -5.42 -3.23
C TYR A 70 -18.89 -5.90 -2.23
N ARG A 71 -19.23 -5.07 -1.24
CA ARG A 71 -20.28 -5.36 -0.24
C ARG A 71 -21.66 -5.55 -0.88
N SER A 72 -22.06 -4.65 -1.78
CA SER A 72 -23.35 -4.76 -2.49
C SER A 72 -23.41 -5.97 -3.43
N TRP A 73 -22.25 -6.40 -3.92
CA TRP A 73 -22.10 -7.57 -4.78
C TRP A 73 -21.88 -8.87 -4.02
N ASN A 74 -21.73 -8.80 -2.68
CA ASN A 74 -21.39 -9.92 -1.79
C ASN A 74 -20.09 -10.63 -2.20
N VAL A 75 -19.13 -9.84 -2.69
CA VAL A 75 -17.75 -10.25 -2.95
C VAL A 75 -16.97 -9.97 -1.67
N LEU A 76 -16.41 -11.01 -1.07
CA LEU A 76 -15.58 -10.87 0.12
C LEU A 76 -14.16 -10.56 -0.32
N VAL A 77 -13.74 -9.34 -0.01
CA VAL A 77 -12.37 -8.85 -0.17
C VAL A 77 -11.87 -8.62 1.25
N ASP A 78 -10.77 -9.26 1.62
CA ASP A 78 -10.22 -9.11 2.96
C ASP A 78 -9.88 -7.63 3.19
N ASN A 79 -10.38 -7.05 4.28
CA ASN A 79 -10.08 -5.66 4.61
C ASN A 79 -8.58 -5.46 4.81
N GLU A 80 -7.84 -6.49 5.24
CA GLU A 80 -6.37 -6.45 5.33
C GLU A 80 -5.73 -6.28 3.95
N HIS A 81 -6.30 -6.87 2.90
CA HIS A 81 -5.84 -6.71 1.52
C HIS A 81 -6.17 -5.34 0.93
N ILE A 82 -7.32 -4.76 1.30
CA ILE A 82 -7.67 -3.41 0.84
C ILE A 82 -6.82 -2.37 1.55
N ASN A 83 -6.69 -2.46 2.87
CA ASN A 83 -5.95 -1.48 3.66
C ASN A 83 -4.45 -1.55 3.40
N ALA A 84 -3.90 -2.74 3.11
CA ALA A 84 -2.52 -2.88 2.66
C ALA A 84 -2.30 -2.36 1.22
N SER A 85 -3.37 -2.10 0.46
CA SER A 85 -3.37 -1.53 -0.89
C SER A 85 -3.85 -0.07 -0.91
N GLN A 86 -3.72 0.69 0.18
CA GLN A 86 -4.01 2.13 0.18
C GLN A 86 -2.84 2.96 0.72
N PRO A 87 -2.54 4.12 0.11
CA PRO A 87 -1.76 5.14 0.80
C PRO A 87 -2.53 5.56 2.07
N PRO A 88 -1.84 5.82 3.19
CA PRO A 88 -2.47 6.36 4.40
C PRO A 88 -3.31 7.60 4.07
N GLU A 89 -4.55 7.69 4.58
CA GLU A 89 -5.49 8.77 4.23
C GLU A 89 -5.09 10.15 4.78
N ASP A 90 -4.13 10.21 5.71
CA ASP A 90 -3.67 11.43 6.36
C ASP A 90 -2.12 11.47 6.36
N GLY A 91 -1.55 12.67 6.18
CA GLY A 91 -0.13 12.91 6.44
C GLY A 91 0.18 12.61 7.91
N THR A 92 1.06 11.65 8.16
CA THR A 92 1.44 11.25 9.51
C THR A 92 2.81 11.79 9.87
N ASN A 93 2.96 12.26 11.09
CA ASN A 93 4.23 12.58 11.69
C ASN A 93 4.81 11.31 12.35
N ARG A 94 6.13 11.16 12.24
CA ARG A 94 6.86 10.04 12.84
C ARG A 94 7.49 10.49 14.15
N ILE A 95 7.34 9.66 15.19
CA ILE A 95 8.19 9.69 16.38
C ILE A 95 9.00 8.42 16.44
N ALA A 96 10.33 8.57 16.43
CA ALA A 96 11.26 7.47 16.64
C ALA A 96 12.02 7.63 17.97
N VAL A 97 12.42 6.50 18.56
CA VAL A 97 13.34 6.48 19.71
C VAL A 97 14.45 5.50 19.41
N LEU A 98 15.70 5.94 19.57
CA LEU A 98 16.90 5.09 19.52
C LEU A 98 17.46 4.93 20.93
N TYR A 99 17.34 3.72 21.46
CA TYR A 99 17.77 3.38 22.81
C TYR A 99 19.29 3.15 22.89
N PRO A 100 19.89 3.20 24.09
CA PRO A 100 21.33 2.99 24.29
C PRO A 100 21.86 1.62 23.81
N ASP A 101 21.00 0.61 23.68
CA ASP A 101 21.34 -0.71 23.16
C ASP A 101 21.21 -0.83 21.64
N ASN A 102 20.98 0.29 20.94
CA ASN A 102 20.71 0.40 19.50
C ASN A 102 19.39 -0.23 19.04
N THR A 103 18.50 -0.61 19.96
CA THR A 103 17.13 -0.94 19.57
C THR A 103 16.34 0.33 19.29
N THR A 104 15.30 0.21 18.45
CA THR A 104 14.46 1.33 18.06
C THR A 104 12.99 1.09 18.38
N PHE A 105 12.29 2.20 18.63
CA PHE A 105 10.84 2.30 18.64
C PHE A 105 10.44 3.31 17.57
N GLN A 106 9.33 3.05 16.90
CA GLN A 106 8.75 3.92 15.89
C GLN A 106 7.24 3.96 16.05
N TYR A 107 6.68 5.14 15.88
CA TYR A 107 5.24 5.38 15.82
C TYR A 107 4.93 6.41 14.75
N ASP A 108 3.93 6.14 13.93
CA ASP A 108 3.41 7.04 12.91
C ASP A 108 1.97 7.43 13.26
N GLY A 109 1.67 8.72 13.29
CA GLY A 109 0.32 9.20 13.59
C GLY A 109 0.13 10.67 13.26
N VAL A 110 -1.11 11.15 13.34
CA VAL A 110 -1.45 12.53 12.98
C VAL A 110 -0.99 13.50 14.08
N GLY A 111 0.02 14.31 13.78
CA GLY A 111 0.58 15.34 14.67
C GLY A 111 0.42 16.78 14.15
N THR A 112 0.05 16.97 12.88
CA THR A 112 -0.08 18.28 12.25
C THR A 112 -0.92 19.26 13.07
N GLY A 113 -0.33 20.43 13.36
CA GLY A 113 -0.92 21.50 14.15
C GLY A 113 -0.78 21.35 15.66
N LEU A 114 -0.22 20.24 16.15
CA LEU A 114 0.21 20.09 17.55
C LEU A 114 1.60 20.65 17.76
N ASN A 115 1.90 21.02 19.00
CA ASN A 115 3.29 21.22 19.41
C ASN A 115 3.98 19.86 19.61
N GLY A 116 5.30 19.82 19.47
CA GLY A 116 6.07 18.59 19.60
C GLY A 116 5.93 17.92 20.97
N ASP A 117 5.78 18.70 22.04
CA ASP A 117 5.57 18.18 23.40
C ASP A 117 4.22 17.47 23.54
N ASP A 118 3.15 18.11 23.06
CA ASP A 118 1.80 17.54 23.06
C ASP A 118 1.75 16.23 22.25
N PHE A 119 2.38 16.23 21.07
CA PHE A 119 2.42 15.05 20.21
C PHE A 119 3.21 13.89 20.84
N VAL A 120 4.40 14.15 21.38
CA VAL A 120 5.22 13.12 22.05
C VAL A 120 4.51 12.55 23.29
N VAL A 121 3.87 13.40 24.10
CA VAL A 121 3.10 12.97 25.26
C VAL A 121 1.92 12.08 24.83
N GLN A 122 1.23 12.43 23.75
CA GLN A 122 0.15 11.61 23.20
C GLN A 122 0.69 10.23 22.78
N VAL A 123 1.73 10.19 21.95
CA VAL A 123 2.30 8.95 21.41
C VAL A 123 2.81 8.02 22.50
N PHE A 124 3.55 8.54 23.48
CA PHE A 124 4.07 7.71 24.56
C PHE A 124 3.00 7.22 25.52
N ASN A 125 1.95 8.02 25.78
CA ASN A 125 0.80 7.54 26.56
C ASN A 125 0.05 6.41 25.83
N ASP A 126 -0.21 6.58 24.53
CA ASP A 126 -0.91 5.58 23.71
C ASP A 126 -0.10 4.28 23.59
N SER A 127 1.23 4.40 23.58
CA SER A 127 2.16 3.27 23.53
C SER A 127 2.53 2.70 24.91
N ASN A 128 1.98 3.26 26.00
CA ASN A 128 2.29 2.91 27.38
C ASN A 128 3.81 2.95 27.69
N ILE A 129 4.49 3.96 27.16
CA ILE A 129 5.91 4.26 27.37
C ILE A 129 6.02 5.40 28.40
N SER A 130 6.83 5.20 29.43
CA SER A 130 7.10 6.27 30.41
C SER A 130 7.90 7.40 29.74
N TYR A 131 7.50 8.65 29.94
CA TYR A 131 8.18 9.81 29.36
C TYR A 131 8.31 10.93 30.39
N ASP A 132 9.55 11.28 30.73
CA ASP A 132 9.86 12.43 31.56
C ASP A 132 11.25 12.97 31.21
N MET A 133 11.30 14.00 30.37
CA MET A 133 12.58 14.62 29.97
C MET A 133 13.26 15.43 31.08
N THR A 134 12.54 15.78 32.14
CA THR A 134 13.16 16.44 33.31
C THR A 134 14.01 15.46 34.10
N GLU A 135 13.55 14.21 34.19
CA GLU A 135 14.28 13.10 34.81
C GLU A 135 15.12 12.28 33.80
N GLY A 136 15.00 12.58 32.51
CA GLY A 136 15.73 11.90 31.43
C GLY A 136 15.23 10.48 31.15
N VAL A 137 13.92 10.27 31.24
CA VAL A 137 13.26 8.96 31.15
C VAL A 137 12.51 8.82 29.83
N ILE A 138 12.82 7.74 29.10
CA ILE A 138 11.99 7.24 27.99
C ILE A 138 11.91 5.71 28.11
N GLY A 139 10.70 5.19 28.29
CA GLY A 139 10.47 3.77 28.58
C GLY A 139 11.12 3.34 29.89
N ASP A 140 11.87 2.24 29.86
CA ASP A 140 12.64 1.73 31.01
C ASP A 140 14.03 2.36 31.14
N TRP A 141 14.39 3.28 30.23
CA TRP A 141 15.72 3.87 30.15
C TRP A 141 15.76 5.23 30.83
N HIS A 142 16.82 5.41 31.63
CA HIS A 142 17.11 6.64 32.35
C HIS A 142 18.50 7.13 31.92
N SER A 143 18.58 8.36 31.40
CA SER A 143 19.87 8.99 31.12
C SER A 143 20.68 9.19 32.40
N ASP A 144 22.00 9.23 32.25
CA ASP A 144 22.92 9.38 33.38
C ASP A 144 24.08 10.33 33.03
N GLY A 145 25.20 10.24 33.75
CA GLY A 145 26.37 11.06 33.48
C GLY A 145 27.18 10.63 32.24
N GLU A 146 26.92 9.45 31.69
CA GLU A 146 27.67 8.88 30.56
C GLU A 146 26.95 9.12 29.22
N TRP A 147 25.62 9.28 29.22
CA TRP A 147 24.83 9.55 28.02
C TRP A 147 23.55 10.33 28.34
N SER A 148 23.04 11.04 27.35
CA SER A 148 21.81 11.83 27.43
C SER A 148 20.93 11.64 26.21
N TRP A 149 19.65 11.95 26.33
CA TRP A 149 18.73 12.01 25.20
C TRP A 149 18.95 13.25 24.35
N VAL A 150 19.05 13.07 23.05
CA VAL A 150 19.25 14.13 22.06
C VAL A 150 18.05 14.14 21.12
N LEU A 151 17.40 15.30 21.01
CA LEU A 151 16.27 15.50 20.10
C LEU A 151 16.80 15.72 18.69
N HIS A 152 16.20 15.03 17.73
CA HIS A 152 16.45 15.18 16.32
C HIS A 152 15.16 15.52 15.57
N VAL A 153 15.31 16.24 14.47
CA VAL A 153 14.27 16.51 13.48
C VAL A 153 14.72 15.88 12.16
N TRP A 154 13.79 15.37 11.38
CA TRP A 154 14.09 14.84 10.06
C TRP A 154 14.31 15.99 9.07
N ASP A 155 15.45 15.95 8.38
CA ASP A 155 15.71 16.78 7.21
C ASP A 155 15.34 15.98 5.95
N ILE A 156 14.29 16.43 5.26
CA ILE A 156 13.81 15.77 4.05
C ILE A 156 14.74 16.00 2.85
N GLU A 157 15.48 17.12 2.81
CA GLU A 157 16.39 17.42 1.69
C GLU A 157 17.65 16.55 1.76
N ASP A 158 18.18 16.37 2.97
CA ASP A 158 19.38 15.58 3.22
C ASP A 158 19.08 14.10 3.56
N GLU A 159 17.80 13.72 3.64
CA GLU A 159 17.31 12.39 4.05
C GLU A 159 17.99 11.89 5.34
N ALA A 160 18.09 12.77 6.34
CA ALA A 160 18.88 12.52 7.54
C ALA A 160 18.26 13.12 8.81
N TRP A 161 18.51 12.47 9.94
CA TRP A 161 18.21 13.03 11.26
C TRP A 161 19.24 14.09 11.63
N ILE A 162 18.78 15.31 11.91
CA ILE A 162 19.60 16.43 12.36
C ILE A 162 19.25 16.82 13.80
N GLU A 163 20.24 17.18 14.62
CA GLU A 163 19.98 17.62 15.99
C GLU A 163 19.12 18.89 16.01
N ALA A 164 18.06 18.86 16.82
CA ALA A 164 17.13 19.97 16.96
C ALA A 164 17.82 21.19 17.58
N GLN A 165 17.66 22.36 16.96
CA GLN A 165 18.19 23.63 17.45
C GLN A 165 17.26 24.31 18.47
N GLU A 166 16.00 23.91 18.48
CA GLU A 166 14.95 24.45 19.33
C GLU A 166 14.45 23.39 20.31
N ASP A 167 13.83 23.86 21.39
CA ASP A 167 13.18 22.98 22.35
C ASP A 167 11.93 22.35 21.71
N ILE A 168 11.62 21.12 22.07
CA ILE A 168 10.48 20.37 21.52
C ILE A 168 9.14 21.13 21.66
N SER A 169 8.99 21.93 22.72
CA SER A 169 7.78 22.74 22.96
C SER A 169 7.62 23.93 22.00
N MET A 170 8.68 24.31 21.28
CA MET A 170 8.65 25.39 20.28
C MET A 170 8.33 24.87 18.87
N LEU A 171 8.47 23.57 18.65
CA LEU A 171 8.22 22.94 17.37
C LEU A 171 6.72 22.76 17.17
N VAL A 172 6.14 23.46 16.20
CA VAL A 172 4.77 23.21 15.73
C VAL A 172 4.86 22.28 14.54
N LEU A 173 4.22 21.13 14.62
CA LEU A 173 4.31 20.10 13.58
C LEU A 173 3.47 20.49 12.36
N ASP A 174 4.07 20.41 11.19
CA ASP A 174 3.41 20.35 9.88
C ASP A 174 3.52 18.92 9.30
N ASP A 175 3.07 18.72 8.06
CA ASP A 175 3.02 17.39 7.45
C ASP A 175 4.42 16.76 7.21
N ASP A 176 5.49 17.57 7.23
CA ASP A 176 6.89 17.13 7.02
C ASP A 176 7.69 17.09 8.33
N SER A 177 7.04 17.37 9.47
CA SER A 177 7.71 17.46 10.76
C SER A 177 7.81 16.09 11.45
N HIS A 178 8.99 15.46 11.39
CA HIS A 178 9.25 14.18 12.08
C HIS A 178 10.28 14.37 13.19
N LEU A 179 10.08 13.68 14.31
CA LEU A 179 10.89 13.82 15.52
C LEU A 179 11.53 12.50 15.93
N ALA A 180 12.74 12.57 16.48
CA ALA A 180 13.37 11.42 17.10
C ALA A 180 14.10 11.76 18.40
N TRP A 181 14.02 10.88 19.39
CA TRP A 181 14.89 10.90 20.56
C TRP A 181 15.98 9.84 20.41
N ALA A 182 17.25 10.24 20.41
CA ALA A 182 18.37 9.31 20.35
C ALA A 182 19.23 9.39 21.60
N ALA A 183 19.62 8.24 22.14
CA ALA A 183 20.66 8.19 23.16
C ALA A 183 22.00 8.64 22.56
N SER A 184 22.70 9.58 23.20
CA SER A 184 23.94 10.17 22.67
C SER A 184 25.10 9.19 22.47
N ASN A 185 24.99 7.98 23.02
CA ASN A 185 25.95 6.89 22.90
C ASN A 185 25.51 5.79 21.93
N ALA A 186 24.33 5.89 21.34
CA ALA A 186 23.84 5.00 20.31
C ALA A 186 24.32 5.45 18.91
N ASP A 187 24.32 4.51 17.96
CA ASP A 187 24.65 4.79 16.57
C ASP A 187 23.39 5.28 15.84
N ILE A 188 23.41 6.56 15.47
CA ILE A 188 22.30 7.26 14.82
C ILE A 188 21.86 6.56 13.52
N GLY A 189 22.77 5.84 12.85
CA GLY A 189 22.46 5.07 11.65
C GLY A 189 21.46 3.93 11.87
N ASN A 190 21.17 3.56 13.12
CA ASN A 190 20.13 2.58 13.44
C ASN A 190 18.72 3.20 13.54
N LEU A 191 18.58 4.52 13.53
CA LEU A 191 17.25 5.14 13.46
C LEU A 191 16.59 4.80 12.11
N PRO A 192 15.29 4.46 12.10
CA PRO A 192 14.55 4.41 10.85
C PRO A 192 14.49 5.80 10.22
N PRO A 193 14.36 5.91 8.88
CA PRO A 193 14.09 7.18 8.21
C PRO A 193 12.89 7.92 8.81
N GLY A 194 12.88 9.24 8.76
CA GLY A 194 11.77 10.06 9.28
C GLY A 194 10.50 9.94 8.44
N VAL A 195 10.67 9.69 7.14
CA VAL A 195 9.59 9.40 6.19
C VAL A 195 9.88 8.08 5.48
N ASP A 196 8.82 7.35 5.16
CA ASP A 196 8.93 6.17 4.32
C ASP A 196 9.10 6.55 2.85
N CYS A 197 9.72 5.67 2.06
CA CYS A 197 9.87 5.84 0.62
C CYS A 197 10.47 7.20 0.24
N ASN A 198 11.38 7.70 1.09
CA ASN A 198 12.04 8.99 0.94
C ASN A 198 11.09 10.13 0.54
N GLY A 199 9.85 10.09 1.08
CA GLY A 199 8.83 11.11 0.88
C GLY A 199 8.10 11.06 -0.47
N HIS A 200 8.35 10.03 -1.29
CA HIS A 200 7.82 9.89 -2.65
C HIS A 200 7.00 8.61 -2.82
N GLY A 201 6.31 8.19 -1.78
CA GLY A 201 5.43 7.04 -1.79
C GLY A 201 5.03 6.60 -0.39
N TRP A 202 4.57 5.36 -0.29
CA TRP A 202 4.19 4.74 0.99
C TRP A 202 4.61 3.27 1.04
N VAL A 203 4.89 2.75 2.24
CA VAL A 203 5.30 1.34 2.40
C VAL A 203 4.07 0.44 2.42
N MET A 204 4.05 -0.51 1.50
CA MET A 204 3.13 -1.64 1.49
C MET A 204 3.80 -2.88 2.10
N GLY A 205 3.00 -3.69 2.80
CA GLY A 205 3.47 -4.96 3.39
C GLY A 205 4.17 -4.75 4.73
N SER A 206 4.76 -5.82 5.27
CA SER A 206 5.48 -5.77 6.56
C SER A 206 6.63 -6.76 6.59
N GLY A 207 7.60 -6.52 7.48
CA GLY A 207 8.79 -7.38 7.61
C GLY A 207 9.59 -7.45 6.31
N GLY A 208 10.08 -8.64 5.95
CA GLY A 208 10.88 -8.84 4.74
C GLY A 208 10.11 -8.66 3.42
N ALA A 209 8.78 -8.53 3.46
CA ALA A 209 7.95 -8.29 2.28
C ALA A 209 7.58 -6.80 2.09
N ALA A 210 8.04 -5.92 2.99
CA ALA A 210 7.78 -4.49 2.94
C ALA A 210 8.44 -3.87 1.70
N HIS A 211 7.69 -3.07 0.96
CA HIS A 211 8.19 -2.36 -0.22
C HIS A 211 7.43 -1.05 -0.46
N CYS A 212 8.11 -0.10 -1.08
CA CYS A 212 7.56 1.19 -1.42
C CYS A 212 6.64 1.15 -2.64
N MET A 213 5.56 1.89 -2.54
CA MET A 213 4.61 2.17 -3.60
C MET A 213 4.81 3.64 -3.98
N CYS A 214 5.59 3.86 -5.03
CA CYS A 214 6.04 5.19 -5.41
C CYS A 214 4.93 6.04 -6.04
N ASP A 215 5.00 7.35 -5.80
CA ASP A 215 4.14 8.34 -6.42
C ASP A 215 4.41 8.47 -7.94
N GLU A 216 3.48 9.08 -8.65
CA GLU A 216 3.63 9.31 -10.10
C GLU A 216 4.93 10.08 -10.42
N GLY A 217 5.74 9.53 -11.32
CA GLY A 217 7.04 10.10 -11.70
C GLY A 217 8.23 9.58 -10.87
N PHE A 218 7.99 8.66 -9.95
CA PHE A 218 9.02 7.98 -9.17
C PHE A 218 8.95 6.45 -9.36
N GLU A 219 10.10 5.80 -9.37
CA GLU A 219 10.25 4.36 -9.50
C GLU A 219 11.20 3.82 -8.42
N ARG A 220 11.00 2.57 -8.02
CA ARG A 220 11.95 1.87 -7.16
C ARG A 220 13.17 1.42 -7.98
N PRO A 221 14.40 1.64 -7.49
CA PRO A 221 15.59 1.02 -8.09
C PRO A 221 15.57 -0.50 -7.95
N GLU A 222 16.24 -1.22 -8.85
CA GLU A 222 16.46 -2.66 -8.65
C GLU A 222 17.30 -2.89 -7.38
N GLY A 223 16.81 -3.74 -6.47
CA GLY A 223 17.47 -4.06 -5.19
C GLY A 223 17.17 -3.11 -4.03
N ASP A 224 16.63 -1.91 -4.31
CA ASP A 224 16.15 -0.99 -3.27
C ASP A 224 14.62 -0.94 -3.26
N TRP A 225 14.06 -1.71 -2.35
CA TRP A 225 12.61 -1.86 -2.23
C TRP A 225 11.97 -0.82 -1.32
N LEU A 226 12.76 -0.04 -0.57
CA LEU A 226 12.27 0.89 0.45
C LEU A 226 12.49 2.37 0.08
N SER A 227 12.88 2.63 -1.17
CA SER A 227 13.07 3.98 -1.70
C SER A 227 12.43 4.18 -3.08
N CYS A 228 12.11 5.43 -3.39
CA CYS A 228 11.49 5.91 -4.62
C CYS A 228 12.36 7.03 -5.21
N PHE A 229 12.81 6.86 -6.45
CA PHE A 229 13.66 7.83 -7.16
C PHE A 229 12.98 8.30 -8.44
N SER A 230 13.31 9.51 -8.89
CA SER A 230 12.72 10.05 -10.13
C SER A 230 12.96 9.12 -11.33
N GLU A 231 11.94 8.88 -12.14
CA GLU A 231 12.02 8.03 -13.32
C GLU A 231 13.24 8.38 -14.21
N GLY A 232 14.05 7.38 -14.53
CA GLY A 232 15.24 7.54 -15.39
C GLY A 232 16.53 7.96 -14.67
N THR A 233 16.52 8.00 -13.33
CA THR A 233 17.74 8.13 -12.51
C THR A 233 18.22 6.81 -11.90
N ALA A 234 17.41 5.74 -11.95
CA ALA A 234 17.82 4.41 -11.51
C ALA A 234 18.90 3.85 -12.45
N GLY A 235 20.13 3.76 -11.93
CA GLY A 235 21.25 3.14 -12.65
C GLY A 235 20.99 1.67 -12.88
N SER A 236 21.20 1.21 -14.11
CA SER A 236 21.15 -0.21 -14.50
C SER A 236 22.38 -0.96 -13.95
N ASP A 237 22.51 -1.09 -12.65
CA ASP A 237 23.55 -1.90 -12.04
C ASP A 237 22.93 -3.23 -11.60
N LEU A 238 23.19 -4.25 -12.43
CA LEU A 238 22.82 -5.64 -12.24
C LEU A 238 23.46 -6.17 -10.96
N ASP A 239 22.76 -6.11 -9.84
CA ASP A 239 23.03 -6.98 -8.71
C ASP A 239 21.86 -7.92 -8.44
N ASN A 240 22.22 -9.16 -8.18
CA ASN A 240 21.35 -10.33 -8.11
C ASN A 240 20.66 -10.39 -6.74
N ASP A 241 19.90 -9.35 -6.41
CA ASP A 241 19.09 -9.35 -5.19
C ASP A 241 17.72 -9.97 -5.46
N THR A 242 17.34 -10.89 -4.58
CA THR A 242 16.10 -11.66 -4.68
C THR A 242 14.92 -10.72 -4.48
N ASP A 243 13.98 -10.73 -5.43
CA ASP A 243 12.72 -10.00 -5.30
C ASP A 243 12.02 -10.43 -4.00
N PRO A 244 11.86 -9.56 -2.99
CA PRO A 244 11.17 -9.89 -1.73
C PRO A 244 9.69 -10.25 -1.98
N HIS A 245 9.18 -9.94 -3.17
CA HIS A 245 7.88 -10.39 -3.62
C HIS A 245 7.84 -11.91 -3.81
N GLU A 246 8.94 -12.56 -4.21
CA GLU A 246 9.01 -14.00 -4.51
C GLU A 246 8.90 -14.87 -3.24
N GLU A 247 9.46 -14.42 -2.10
CA GLU A 247 9.31 -15.12 -0.80
C GLU A 247 7.92 -14.95 -0.20
N SER A 248 7.21 -13.87 -0.55
CA SER A 248 5.86 -13.57 -0.05
C SER A 248 4.75 -14.30 -0.82
N LEU A 249 5.02 -14.83 -2.03
CA LEU A 249 4.04 -15.54 -2.87
C LEU A 249 3.36 -16.72 -2.18
N GLY A 250 3.99 -17.34 -1.17
CA GLY A 250 3.40 -18.43 -0.39
C GLY A 250 2.45 -18.01 0.72
N LEU A 251 2.37 -16.72 1.07
CA LEU A 251 1.49 -16.17 2.10
C LEU A 251 0.27 -15.44 1.51
N TYR A 252 0.29 -15.12 0.21
CA TYR A 252 -0.79 -14.44 -0.52
C TYR A 252 -1.99 -15.34 -0.92
N GLU A 253 -2.11 -16.55 -0.37
CA GLU A 253 -3.13 -17.52 -0.81
C GLU A 253 -4.53 -17.34 -0.17
N VAL A 254 -4.74 -16.41 0.77
CA VAL A 254 -6.01 -16.38 1.52
C VAL A 254 -6.55 -14.96 1.63
N GLY A 255 -7.59 -14.62 0.85
CA GLY A 255 -8.35 -13.39 1.12
C GLY A 255 -9.49 -13.03 0.16
N HIS A 256 -9.51 -13.52 -1.09
CA HIS A 256 -10.45 -13.00 -2.11
C HIS A 256 -11.23 -14.13 -2.77
N SER A 257 -12.56 -14.07 -2.66
CA SER A 257 -13.43 -14.91 -3.49
C SER A 257 -13.51 -14.30 -4.89
N THR A 258 -12.91 -14.92 -5.90
CA THR A 258 -13.15 -14.54 -7.29
C THR A 258 -14.51 -15.04 -7.74
N VAL A 259 -15.37 -14.13 -8.22
CA VAL A 259 -16.70 -14.46 -8.74
C VAL A 259 -16.94 -13.72 -10.05
N THR A 260 -17.44 -14.44 -11.05
CA THR A 260 -17.96 -13.90 -12.31
C THR A 260 -19.49 -13.97 -12.27
N PHE A 261 -20.17 -12.84 -12.49
CA PHE A 261 -21.63 -12.78 -12.54
C PHE A 261 -22.11 -12.60 -13.99
N ILE A 262 -23.25 -13.20 -14.33
CA ILE A 262 -24.01 -12.82 -15.53
C ILE A 262 -25.30 -12.11 -15.11
N LEU A 263 -25.54 -10.95 -15.72
CA LEU A 263 -26.72 -10.12 -15.54
C LEU A 263 -27.62 -10.21 -16.76
N ASP A 264 -28.93 -10.17 -16.56
CA ASP A 264 -29.88 -10.02 -17.68
C ASP A 264 -30.06 -8.55 -18.10
N ASN A 265 -30.87 -8.33 -19.14
CA ASN A 265 -31.23 -7.00 -19.66
C ASN A 265 -31.91 -6.06 -18.63
N GLN A 266 -32.38 -6.59 -17.51
CA GLN A 266 -32.95 -5.83 -16.38
C GLN A 266 -31.94 -5.62 -15.25
N MET A 267 -30.65 -5.94 -15.48
CA MET A 267 -29.55 -5.88 -14.53
C MET A 267 -29.74 -6.79 -13.30
N ARG A 268 -30.50 -7.88 -13.43
CA ARG A 268 -30.70 -8.84 -12.35
C ARG A 268 -29.62 -9.91 -12.42
N LYS A 269 -29.05 -10.29 -11.28
CA LYS A 269 -28.08 -11.39 -11.18
C LYS A 269 -28.76 -12.71 -11.53
N ARG A 270 -28.28 -13.39 -12.57
CA ARG A 270 -28.83 -14.68 -13.04
C ARG A 270 -27.91 -15.83 -12.72
N VAL A 271 -26.61 -15.65 -12.96
CA VAL A 271 -25.59 -16.68 -12.76
C VAL A 271 -24.45 -16.11 -11.93
N ALA A 272 -23.83 -16.95 -11.10
CA ALA A 272 -22.63 -16.63 -10.34
C ALA A 272 -21.67 -17.82 -10.41
N TYR A 273 -20.56 -17.64 -11.14
CA TYR A 273 -19.46 -18.58 -11.21
C TYR A 273 -18.43 -18.23 -10.13
N SER A 274 -18.11 -19.17 -9.24
CA SER A 274 -17.12 -18.98 -8.19
C SER A 274 -15.79 -19.65 -8.51
N GLY A 275 -14.68 -18.97 -8.21
CA GLY A 275 -13.33 -19.47 -8.44
C GLY A 275 -12.92 -19.42 -9.92
N ILE A 276 -11.95 -20.27 -10.28
CA ILE A 276 -11.32 -20.29 -11.61
C ILE A 276 -11.66 -21.51 -12.46
N ASN A 277 -12.38 -22.49 -11.90
CA ASN A 277 -12.58 -23.80 -12.52
C ASN A 277 -13.84 -23.87 -13.42
N TRP A 278 -14.47 -22.75 -13.71
CA TRP A 278 -15.63 -22.71 -14.59
C TRP A 278 -15.19 -22.81 -16.06
N SER A 279 -16.04 -23.43 -16.89
CA SER A 279 -15.77 -23.64 -18.31
C SER A 279 -16.09 -22.39 -19.11
N PRO A 280 -15.19 -21.90 -19.98
CA PRO A 280 -15.50 -20.80 -20.90
C PRO A 280 -16.67 -21.12 -21.84
N ASP A 281 -16.83 -22.39 -22.24
CA ASP A 281 -17.94 -22.83 -23.09
C ASP A 281 -19.29 -22.76 -22.35
N ASP A 282 -19.31 -23.09 -21.06
CA ASP A 282 -20.52 -22.98 -20.23
C ASP A 282 -20.91 -21.51 -20.02
N LEU A 283 -19.91 -20.65 -19.78
CA LEU A 283 -20.12 -19.21 -19.67
C LEU A 283 -20.70 -18.64 -20.98
N LEU A 284 -20.12 -18.99 -22.12
CA LEU A 284 -20.60 -18.56 -23.45
C LEU A 284 -22.04 -19.00 -23.67
N HIS A 285 -22.35 -20.27 -23.42
CA HIS A 285 -23.70 -20.81 -23.56
C HIS A 285 -24.72 -20.05 -22.69
N ASP A 286 -24.38 -19.77 -21.42
CA ASP A 286 -25.26 -19.05 -20.52
C ASP A 286 -25.46 -17.59 -20.92
N VAL A 287 -24.41 -16.94 -21.42
CA VAL A 287 -24.49 -15.56 -21.94
C VAL A 287 -25.42 -15.50 -23.14
N GLN A 288 -25.28 -16.40 -24.11
CA GLN A 288 -26.14 -16.49 -25.29
C GLN A 288 -27.59 -16.78 -24.90
N ALA A 289 -27.82 -17.75 -24.02
CA ALA A 289 -29.15 -18.10 -23.56
C ALA A 289 -29.87 -16.92 -22.87
N LEU A 290 -29.14 -16.06 -22.18
CA LEU A 290 -29.69 -14.86 -21.53
C LEU A 290 -29.81 -13.65 -22.47
N ALA A 291 -29.01 -13.58 -23.53
CA ALA A 291 -29.14 -12.57 -24.58
C ALA A 291 -30.44 -12.77 -25.38
N ASP A 292 -30.88 -14.01 -25.56
CA ASP A 292 -32.10 -14.40 -26.25
C ASP A 292 -33.41 -14.19 -25.44
N GLU A 293 -33.34 -13.82 -24.15
CA GLU A 293 -34.50 -13.61 -23.24
C GLU A 293 -35.15 -12.21 -23.33
#